data_AF-A0AAF0QQJ4-F1
#
_entry.id   AF-A0AAF0QQJ4-F1
#
_cell.length_a   1.000
_cell.length_b   1.000
_cell.length_c   1.000
_cell.angle_alpha   90.00
_cell.angle_beta   90.00
_cell.angle_gamma   90.00
#
_symmetry.space_group_name_H-M   'P 1'
#
loop_
_entity.id
_entity.type
_entity.pdbx_description
1 polymer ?
#
loop_
_entity_poly.entity_id
_entity_poly.type
_entity_poly.pdbx_seq_one_letter_code
_entity_poly.pdbx_strand_id
1 'polypeptide(L)'
;MDFVVGLPQTRRQHDSIWVIVDRLTKSAHFLPVKVSYSVEDYAKLYIKEIVKLHGSPLSIISDRGAQFTSHFWRSFQSGLGTQVKPSTAFHPQTDGEVERTIQTLEDMLRECVIDFKGNWDDHLPLIEFSYNNSYDSSIDMAPFKALYSRRCRSPIGWFEVDEFALLGPEVVYEATEKV
;
A
#
# COMPACT_ATOMS: atom_id res chain seq x y z
N MET A 1 1.29 -2.13 -8.43
CA MET A 1 -0.18 -2.24 -8.29
C MET A 1 -0.58 -3.53 -8.94
N ASP A 2 -1.37 -4.32 -8.25
CA ASP A 2 -1.77 -5.65 -8.70
C ASP A 2 -3.09 -6.07 -8.04
N PHE A 3 -3.66 -7.20 -8.44
CA PHE A 3 -4.92 -7.70 -7.95
C PHE A 3 -4.80 -9.11 -7.34
N VAL A 4 -5.50 -9.30 -6.22
CA VAL A 4 -5.89 -10.64 -5.77
C VAL A 4 -7.31 -10.88 -6.26
N VAL A 5 -7.50 -11.87 -7.14
CA VAL A 5 -8.79 -12.18 -7.78
C VAL A 5 -9.28 -13.57 -7.39
N GLY A 6 -10.56 -13.85 -7.61
CA GLY A 6 -11.14 -15.18 -7.36
C GLY A 6 -11.44 -15.45 -5.89
N LEU A 7 -11.59 -14.40 -5.08
CA LEU A 7 -12.01 -14.53 -3.69
C LEU A 7 -13.51 -14.85 -3.61
N PRO A 8 -13.98 -15.54 -2.54
CA PRO A 8 -15.39 -15.75 -2.32
C PRO A 8 -16.15 -14.41 -2.28
N GLN A 9 -17.26 -14.33 -3.01
CA GLN A 9 -18.02 -13.09 -3.10
C GLN A 9 -18.60 -12.69 -1.74
N THR A 10 -18.36 -11.44 -1.32
CA THR A 10 -18.86 -10.91 -0.05
C THR A 10 -20.31 -10.43 -0.15
N ARG A 11 -20.93 -10.12 0.99
CA ARG A 11 -22.28 -9.49 1.02
C ARG A 11 -22.35 -8.15 0.27
N ARG A 12 -21.23 -7.40 0.23
CA ARG A 12 -21.11 -6.15 -0.55
C ARG A 12 -20.75 -6.41 -2.02
N GLN A 13 -20.69 -7.69 -2.40
CA GLN A 13 -20.37 -8.21 -3.73
C GLN A 13 -18.93 -7.96 -4.17
N HIS A 14 -18.00 -7.77 -3.24
CA HIS A 14 -16.58 -7.74 -3.59
C HIS A 14 -16.09 -9.16 -3.87
N ASP A 15 -15.25 -9.30 -4.88
CA ASP A 15 -14.71 -10.59 -5.35
C ASP A 15 -13.18 -10.56 -5.53
N SER A 16 -12.58 -9.38 -5.34
CA SER A 16 -11.17 -9.11 -5.60
C SER A 16 -10.64 -8.01 -4.69
N ILE A 17 -9.32 -7.97 -4.50
CA ILE A 17 -8.62 -6.92 -3.76
C ILE A 17 -7.65 -6.23 -4.72
N TRP A 18 -7.71 -4.90 -4.77
CA TRP A 18 -6.70 -4.10 -5.42
C TRP A 18 -5.60 -3.75 -4.43
N VAL A 19 -4.39 -4.23 -4.71
CA VAL A 19 -3.21 -4.07 -3.87
C VAL A 19 -2.32 -2.98 -4.45
N ILE A 20 -2.05 -1.96 -3.62
CA ILE A 20 -1.22 -0.81 -3.98
C ILE A 20 -0.14 -0.67 -2.92
N VAL A 21 1.13 -0.74 -3.32
CA VAL A 21 2.27 -0.67 -2.40
C VAL A 21 3.16 0.50 -2.82
N ASP A 22 3.48 1.36 -1.87
CA ASP A 22 4.53 2.37 -2.04
C ASP A 22 5.90 1.70 -1.95
N ARG A 23 6.73 1.88 -2.98
CA ARG A 23 8.02 1.18 -3.07
C ARG A 23 9.06 1.69 -2.08
N LEU A 24 8.93 2.95 -1.63
CA LEU A 24 9.89 3.54 -0.71
C LEU A 24 9.62 3.10 0.73
N THR A 25 8.40 3.33 1.19
CA THR A 25 8.00 3.10 2.59
C THR A 25 7.46 1.69 2.82
N LYS A 26 7.23 0.90 1.76
CA LYS A 26 6.51 -0.37 1.81
C LYS A 26 5.07 -0.26 2.33
N SER A 27 4.52 0.95 2.43
CA SER A 27 3.13 1.11 2.87
C SER A 27 2.19 0.53 1.83
N ALA A 28 1.32 -0.37 2.27
CA ALA A 28 0.35 -1.04 1.41
C ALA A 28 -1.07 -0.54 1.68
N HIS A 29 -1.89 -0.55 0.63
CA HIS A 29 -3.33 -0.31 0.64
C HIS A 29 -4.03 -1.53 0.05
N PHE A 30 -5.02 -2.06 0.76
CA PHE A 30 -5.80 -3.22 0.35
C PHE A 30 -7.25 -2.81 0.13
N LEU A 31 -7.60 -2.53 -1.13
CA LEU A 31 -8.91 -1.98 -1.47
C LEU A 31 -9.83 -3.09 -1.98
N PRO A 32 -11.00 -3.34 -1.34
CA PRO A 32 -11.96 -4.30 -1.86
C PRO A 32 -12.58 -3.76 -3.15
N VAL A 33 -12.58 -4.57 -4.20
CA VAL A 33 -13.07 -4.21 -5.53
C VAL A 33 -13.91 -5.35 -6.13
N LYS A 34 -14.49 -5.08 -7.30
CA LYS A 34 -15.22 -6.06 -8.10
C LYS A 34 -14.54 -6.22 -9.44
N VAL A 35 -14.45 -7.43 -9.98
CA VAL A 35 -13.97 -7.64 -11.37
C VAL A 35 -14.81 -6.84 -12.37
N SER A 36 -16.08 -6.58 -12.03
CA SER A 36 -17.02 -5.80 -12.85
C SER A 36 -16.86 -4.28 -12.78
N TYR A 37 -15.98 -3.75 -11.92
CA TYR A 37 -15.74 -2.31 -11.85
C TYR A 37 -15.26 -1.74 -13.18
N SER A 38 -15.82 -0.59 -13.56
CA SER A 38 -15.33 0.13 -14.73
C SER A 38 -14.00 0.82 -14.41
N VAL A 39 -13.27 1.25 -15.44
CA VAL A 39 -12.01 1.98 -15.25
C VAL A 39 -12.26 3.32 -14.54
N GLU A 40 -13.42 3.93 -14.75
CA GLU A 40 -13.85 5.14 -14.05
C GLU A 40 -14.08 4.89 -12.56
N ASP A 41 -14.62 3.72 -12.18
CA ASP A 41 -14.78 3.34 -10.77
C ASP A 41 -13.41 3.18 -10.09
N TYR A 42 -12.46 2.54 -10.77
CA TYR A 42 -11.06 2.45 -10.30
C TYR A 42 -10.42 3.84 -10.15
N ALA A 43 -10.62 4.76 -11.09
CA ALA A 43 -10.08 6.12 -10.99
C ALA A 43 -10.68 6.90 -9.81
N LYS A 44 -11.99 6.82 -9.59
CA LYS A 44 -12.64 7.43 -8.42
C LYS A 44 -12.11 6.85 -7.12
N LEU A 45 -11.98 5.53 -7.05
CA LEU A 45 -11.46 4.84 -5.87
C LEU A 45 -9.99 5.22 -5.61
N TYR A 46 -9.18 5.31 -6.66
CA TYR A 46 -7.79 5.72 -6.59
C TYR A 46 -7.62 7.13 -6.02
N ILE A 47 -8.44 8.09 -6.47
CA ILE A 47 -8.43 9.44 -5.90
C ILE A 47 -8.83 9.39 -4.42
N LYS A 48 -9.93 8.68 -4.13
CA LYS A 48 -10.54 8.64 -2.80
C LYS A 48 -9.61 8.03 -1.76
N GLU A 49 -8.91 6.97 -2.09
CA GLU A 49 -8.13 6.20 -1.12
C GLU A 49 -6.62 6.43 -1.21
N ILE A 50 -6.08 6.71 -2.40
CA ILE A 50 -4.62 6.87 -2.57
C ILE A 50 -4.22 8.33 -2.71
N VAL A 51 -4.73 9.04 -3.72
CA VAL A 51 -4.30 10.44 -3.98
C VAL A 51 -4.63 11.35 -2.81
N LYS A 52 -5.78 11.14 -2.15
CA LYS A 52 -6.16 11.86 -0.92
C LYS A 52 -5.11 11.76 0.18
N LEU A 53 -4.45 10.60 0.31
CA LEU A 53 -3.50 10.34 1.39
C LEU A 53 -2.06 10.71 1.02
N HIS A 54 -1.65 10.41 -0.22
CA HIS A 54 -0.24 10.43 -0.62
C HIS A 54 0.08 11.39 -1.76
N GLY A 55 -0.95 12.00 -2.36
CA GLY A 55 -0.81 12.77 -3.59
C GLY A 55 -0.59 11.89 -4.83
N SER A 56 -0.15 12.53 -5.91
CA SER A 56 0.12 11.87 -7.17
C SER A 56 1.55 11.29 -7.20
N PRO A 57 1.74 9.99 -7.46
CA PRO A 57 3.07 9.42 -7.55
C PRO A 57 3.77 9.82 -8.86
N LEU A 58 5.11 9.87 -8.83
CA LEU A 58 5.90 10.12 -10.04
C LEU A 58 5.76 8.99 -11.08
N SER A 59 5.65 7.74 -10.61
CA SER A 59 5.48 6.60 -11.49
C SER A 59 4.75 5.45 -10.81
N ILE A 60 3.95 4.73 -11.59
CA ILE A 60 3.27 3.51 -11.18
C ILE A 60 3.84 2.36 -11.98
N ILE A 61 4.18 1.27 -11.30
CA ILE A 61 4.30 -0.04 -11.94
C ILE A 61 3.00 -0.79 -11.69
N SER A 62 2.40 -1.30 -12.75
CA SER A 62 1.20 -2.12 -12.70
C SER A 62 1.38 -3.35 -13.56
N ASP A 63 0.64 -4.41 -13.25
CA ASP A 63 0.49 -5.55 -14.14
C ASP A 63 -0.18 -5.14 -15.48
N ARG A 64 -0.36 -6.13 -16.36
CA ARG A 64 -0.95 -5.93 -17.69
C ARG A 64 -2.47 -6.09 -17.72
N GLY A 65 -3.15 -5.99 -16.57
CA GLY A 65 -4.61 -6.00 -16.49
C GLY A 65 -5.24 -5.01 -17.47
N ALA A 66 -6.37 -5.39 -18.07
CA ALA A 66 -7.09 -4.58 -19.06
C ALA A 66 -7.41 -3.16 -18.53
N GLN A 67 -7.72 -3.09 -17.24
CA GLN A 67 -7.97 -1.87 -16.48
C GLN A 67 -6.79 -0.87 -16.54
N PHE A 68 -5.55 -1.33 -16.35
CA PHE A 68 -4.37 -0.46 -16.34
C PHE A 68 -3.77 -0.21 -17.72
N THR A 69 -4.09 -1.06 -18.69
CA THR A 69 -3.65 -0.89 -20.08
C THR A 69 -4.62 -0.05 -20.91
N SER A 70 -5.81 0.23 -20.39
CA SER A 70 -6.84 1.05 -21.04
C SER A 70 -6.36 2.47 -21.37
N HIS A 71 -6.90 3.02 -22.46
CA HIS A 71 -6.56 4.37 -22.90
C HIS A 71 -7.00 5.42 -21.88
N PHE A 72 -8.14 5.20 -21.22
CA PHE A 72 -8.64 6.05 -20.15
C PHE A 72 -7.66 6.10 -18.98
N TRP A 73 -7.18 4.95 -18.48
CA TRP A 73 -6.25 4.91 -17.34
C TRP A 73 -4.95 5.64 -17.64
N ARG A 74 -4.39 5.46 -18.84
CA ARG A 74 -3.17 6.18 -19.26
C ARG A 74 -3.39 7.69 -19.30
N SER A 75 -4.50 8.14 -19.88
CA SER A 75 -4.85 9.57 -19.93
C SER A 75 -5.08 10.15 -18.53
N PHE A 76 -5.78 9.40 -17.68
CA PHE A 76 -6.03 9.78 -16.29
C PHE A 76 -4.73 9.98 -15.51
N GLN A 77 -3.81 9.01 -15.58
CA GLN A 77 -2.51 9.09 -14.91
C GLN A 77 -1.62 10.19 -15.49
N SER A 78 -1.62 10.37 -16.82
CA SER A 78 -0.92 11.48 -17.48
C SER A 78 -1.44 12.85 -16.99
N GLY A 79 -2.75 13.00 -16.82
CA GLY A 79 -3.36 14.21 -16.26
C GLY A 79 -2.95 14.49 -14.81
N LEU A 80 -2.61 13.46 -14.04
CA LEU A 80 -2.04 13.58 -12.69
C LEU A 80 -0.52 13.77 -12.68
N GLY A 81 0.14 13.77 -13.84
CA GLY A 81 1.60 13.86 -13.96
C GLY A 81 2.33 12.54 -13.66
N THR A 82 1.61 11.41 -13.62
CA THR A 82 2.15 10.08 -13.27
C THR A 82 2.55 9.28 -14.50
N GLN A 83 3.75 8.71 -14.49
CA GLN A 83 4.22 7.79 -15.53
C GLN A 83 3.78 6.35 -15.23
N VAL A 84 2.98 5.76 -16.11
CA VAL A 84 2.61 4.34 -16.00
C VAL A 84 3.62 3.46 -16.74
N LYS A 85 4.26 2.55 -16.00
CA LYS A 85 5.21 1.57 -16.52
C LYS A 85 4.59 0.18 -16.37
N PRO A 86 4.08 -0.44 -17.44
CA PRO A 86 3.54 -1.79 -17.35
C PRO A 86 4.67 -2.75 -16.99
N SER A 87 4.39 -3.69 -16.09
CA SER A 87 5.36 -4.73 -15.75
C SER A 87 5.66 -5.61 -16.96
N THR A 88 6.89 -6.12 -17.02
CA THR A 88 7.28 -7.09 -18.04
C THR A 88 7.14 -8.48 -17.43
N ALA A 89 6.60 -9.44 -18.20
CA ALA A 89 6.30 -10.80 -17.75
C ALA A 89 7.52 -11.60 -17.21
N PHE A 90 8.70 -10.99 -17.14
CA PHE A 90 9.96 -11.59 -16.71
C PHE A 90 10.88 -10.59 -15.96
N HIS A 91 10.34 -9.59 -15.25
CA HIS A 91 11.12 -8.74 -14.32
C HIS A 91 10.72 -8.95 -12.84
N PRO A 92 11.21 -10.04 -12.21
CA PRO A 92 10.95 -10.31 -10.79
C PRO A 92 11.46 -9.21 -9.84
N GLN A 93 12.37 -8.33 -10.28
CA GLN A 93 12.81 -7.18 -9.48
C GLN A 93 11.76 -6.09 -9.30
N THR A 94 10.77 -5.99 -10.18
CA THR A 94 9.75 -4.92 -10.11
C THR A 94 8.41 -5.43 -9.58
N ASP A 95 8.03 -6.66 -9.93
CA ASP A 95 6.80 -7.31 -9.44
C ASP A 95 7.02 -8.05 -8.11
N GLY A 96 8.25 -8.48 -7.80
CA GLY A 96 8.53 -9.29 -6.60
C GLY A 96 8.23 -8.61 -5.26
N GLU A 97 8.17 -7.28 -5.20
CA GLU A 97 7.74 -6.57 -3.98
C GLU A 97 6.24 -6.68 -3.75
N VAL A 98 5.44 -6.49 -4.81
CA VAL A 98 3.98 -6.62 -4.73
C VAL A 98 3.60 -8.08 -4.58
N GLU A 99 4.29 -9.02 -5.24
CA GLU A 99 4.09 -10.46 -5.07
C GLU A 99 4.31 -10.91 -3.63
N ARG A 100 5.42 -10.50 -2.98
CA ARG A 100 5.66 -10.80 -1.56
C ARG A 100 4.58 -10.18 -0.67
N THR A 101 4.17 -8.95 -0.98
CA THR A 101 3.09 -8.28 -0.23
C THR A 101 1.76 -9.02 -0.37
N ILE A 102 1.45 -9.50 -1.57
CA ILE A 102 0.27 -10.34 -1.84
C ILE A 102 0.36 -11.65 -1.06
N GLN A 103 1.53 -12.30 -1.02
CA GLN A 103 1.72 -13.52 -0.24
C GLN A 103 1.45 -13.27 1.25
N THR A 104 2.03 -12.22 1.82
CA THR A 104 1.76 -11.83 3.23
C THR A 104 0.28 -11.52 3.44
N LEU A 105 -0.36 -10.79 2.52
CA LEU A 105 -1.79 -10.50 2.57
C LEU A 105 -2.63 -11.80 2.55
N GLU A 106 -2.31 -12.75 1.67
CA GLU A 106 -3.01 -14.03 1.58
C GLU A 106 -2.88 -14.84 2.87
N ASP A 107 -1.69 -14.87 3.47
CA ASP A 107 -1.45 -15.56 4.75
C ASP A 107 -2.25 -14.90 5.87
N MET A 108 -2.22 -13.56 5.97
CA MET A 108 -3.04 -12.82 6.94
C MET A 108 -4.55 -13.02 6.72
N LEU A 109 -5.00 -13.08 5.47
CA LEU A 109 -6.40 -13.35 5.13
C LEU A 109 -6.80 -14.77 5.54
N ARG A 110 -5.93 -15.78 5.35
CA ARG A 110 -6.21 -17.16 5.76
C ARG A 110 -6.36 -17.26 7.27
N GLU A 111 -5.46 -16.65 8.03
CA GLU A 111 -5.58 -16.57 9.49
C GLU A 111 -6.87 -15.85 9.90
N CYS A 112 -7.16 -14.71 9.27
CA CYS A 112 -8.35 -13.93 9.59
C CYS A 112 -9.66 -14.68 9.27
N VAL A 113 -9.76 -15.38 8.14
CA VAL A 113 -11.00 -16.09 7.76
C VAL A 113 -11.24 -17.33 8.63
N ILE A 114 -10.18 -17.97 9.11
CA ILE A 114 -10.29 -19.12 10.02
C ILE A 114 -10.81 -18.66 11.40
N ASP A 115 -10.26 -17.59 11.93
CA ASP A 115 -10.56 -17.13 13.30
C ASP A 115 -11.78 -16.19 13.37
N PHE A 116 -11.97 -15.38 12.34
CA PHE A 116 -13.04 -14.37 12.28
C PHE A 116 -14.10 -14.80 11.26
N LYS A 117 -15.21 -15.33 11.78
CA LYS A 117 -16.42 -15.57 10.98
C LYS A 117 -16.89 -14.25 10.37
N GLY A 118 -17.05 -14.17 9.05
CA GLY A 118 -17.46 -12.92 8.40
C GLY A 118 -17.14 -12.88 6.91
N ASN A 119 -17.33 -11.71 6.29
CA ASN A 119 -16.81 -11.46 4.96
C ASN A 119 -15.37 -10.95 5.08
N TRP A 120 -14.47 -11.40 4.20
CA TRP A 120 -13.08 -10.98 4.22
C TRP A 120 -12.91 -9.45 4.03
N ASP A 121 -13.81 -8.79 3.32
CA ASP A 121 -13.75 -7.35 3.04
C ASP A 121 -14.01 -6.48 4.29
N ASP A 122 -14.73 -7.01 5.28
CA ASP A 122 -14.94 -6.34 6.57
C ASP A 122 -13.64 -6.29 7.41
N HIS A 123 -12.68 -7.19 7.14
CA HIS A 123 -11.42 -7.32 7.89
C HIS A 123 -10.25 -6.57 7.26
N LEU A 124 -10.35 -6.17 5.98
CA LEU A 124 -9.26 -5.50 5.27
C LEU A 124 -8.67 -4.27 5.98
N PRO A 125 -9.47 -3.38 6.61
CA PRO A 125 -8.88 -2.24 7.33
C PRO A 125 -7.95 -2.66 8.47
N LEU A 126 -8.27 -3.75 9.17
CA LEU A 126 -7.44 -4.27 10.27
C LEU A 126 -6.22 -5.02 9.74
N ILE A 127 -6.36 -5.72 8.61
CA ILE A 127 -5.25 -6.39 7.93
C ILE A 127 -4.24 -5.36 7.41
N GLU A 128 -4.72 -4.32 6.72
CA GLU A 128 -3.89 -3.21 6.24
C GLU A 128 -3.17 -2.50 7.40
N PHE A 129 -3.90 -2.22 8.49
CA PHE A 129 -3.31 -1.66 9.70
C PHE A 129 -2.23 -2.57 10.27
N SER A 130 -2.48 -3.88 10.37
CA SER A 130 -1.53 -4.83 10.95
C SER A 130 -0.29 -4.99 10.08
N TYR A 131 -0.46 -5.07 8.76
CA TYR A 131 0.64 -5.12 7.79
C TYR A 131 1.53 -3.88 7.90
N ASN A 132 0.93 -2.69 7.80
CA ASN A 132 1.68 -1.43 7.81
C ASN A 132 2.40 -1.16 9.15
N ASN A 133 1.98 -1.79 10.24
CA ASN A 133 2.61 -1.65 11.56
C ASN A 133 3.54 -2.80 11.94
N SER A 134 3.62 -3.84 11.11
CA SER A 134 4.55 -4.94 11.29
C SER A 134 5.94 -4.55 10.79
N TYR A 135 6.97 -5.11 11.40
CA TYR A 135 8.35 -4.85 11.00
C TYR A 135 8.62 -5.46 9.61
N ASP A 136 9.16 -4.64 8.70
CA ASP A 136 9.59 -5.08 7.37
C ASP A 136 11.12 -5.07 7.31
N SER A 137 11.72 -6.24 7.07
CA SER A 137 13.18 -6.41 7.03
C SER A 137 13.86 -5.69 5.87
N SER A 138 13.14 -5.34 4.80
CA SER A 138 13.71 -4.65 3.64
C SER A 138 13.99 -3.16 3.90
N ILE A 139 13.26 -2.56 4.84
CA ILE A 139 13.42 -1.15 5.24
C ILE A 139 13.86 -0.99 6.70
N ASP A 140 14.10 -2.10 7.40
CA ASP A 140 14.53 -2.14 8.81
C ASP A 140 13.59 -1.39 9.77
N MET A 141 12.30 -1.29 9.41
CA MET A 141 11.26 -0.66 10.23
C MET A 141 9.86 -1.04 9.76
N ALA A 142 8.85 -0.62 10.50
CA ALA A 142 7.47 -0.74 10.04
C ALA A 142 7.16 0.27 8.94
N PRO A 143 6.38 -0.09 7.90
CA PRO A 143 5.96 0.84 6.84
C PRO A 143 5.33 2.14 7.36
N PHE A 144 4.53 2.05 8.41
CA PHE A 144 3.93 3.19 9.09
C PHE A 144 4.99 4.16 9.62
N LYS A 145 6.07 3.62 10.21
CA LYS A 145 7.17 4.43 10.73
C LYS A 145 7.92 5.11 9.60
N ALA A 146 8.16 4.41 8.49
CA ALA A 146 8.80 4.99 7.31
C ALA A 146 7.94 6.13 6.71
N LEU A 147 6.62 5.94 6.63
CA LEU A 147 5.70 6.92 6.05
C LEU A 147 5.49 8.15 6.94
N TYR A 148 5.25 7.96 8.23
CA TYR A 148 4.87 9.05 9.15
C TYR A 148 6.03 9.56 10.02
N SER A 149 7.23 8.98 9.89
CA SER A 149 8.39 9.27 10.74
C SER A 149 8.13 9.11 12.25
N ARG A 150 7.14 8.30 12.63
CA ARG A 150 6.78 8.01 14.03
C ARG A 150 6.22 6.60 14.17
N ARG A 151 6.38 5.98 15.34
CA ARG A 151 5.74 4.69 15.61
C ARG A 151 4.22 4.87 15.74
N CYS A 152 3.48 3.86 15.29
CA CYS A 152 2.04 3.83 15.48
C CYS A 152 1.73 3.63 16.97
N ARG A 153 0.69 4.33 17.45
CA ARG A 153 0.10 4.06 18.75
C ARG A 153 -1.05 3.09 18.55
N SER A 154 -0.95 1.89 19.11
CA SER A 154 -2.02 0.91 19.06
C SER A 154 -2.60 0.67 20.47
N PRO A 155 -3.87 0.26 20.60
CA PRO A 155 -4.46 -0.04 21.91
C PRO A 155 -3.71 -1.16 22.67
N ILE A 156 -2.97 -2.02 21.96
CA ILE A 156 -2.22 -3.16 22.49
C ILE A 156 -0.78 -2.77 22.86
N GLY A 157 -0.29 -1.62 22.35
CA GLY A 157 1.02 -1.07 22.63
C GLY A 157 1.00 0.45 22.59
N TRP A 158 0.84 1.07 23.75
CA TRP A 158 1.14 2.49 23.96
C TRP A 158 2.65 2.65 23.98
N PHE A 159 3.28 2.50 22.82
CA PHE A 159 4.63 3.02 22.68
C PHE A 159 4.50 4.54 22.83
N GLU A 160 5.12 5.09 23.86
CA GLU A 160 5.35 6.54 23.92
C GLU A 160 5.90 6.93 22.56
N VAL A 161 5.44 8.08 22.05
CA VAL A 161 6.15 8.67 20.90
C VAL A 161 7.49 8.98 21.51
N ASP A 162 8.46 8.06 21.31
CA ASP A 162 9.86 8.29 21.67
C ASP A 162 10.08 9.71 21.24
N GLU A 163 10.34 10.57 22.21
CA GLU A 163 10.79 11.92 21.94
C GLU A 163 11.79 11.73 20.82
N PHE A 164 11.55 12.38 19.67
CA PHE A 164 12.71 12.77 18.90
C PHE A 164 13.59 13.39 19.97
N ALA A 165 14.72 12.75 20.29
CA ALA A 165 15.86 13.49 20.74
C ALA A 165 16.03 14.48 19.60
N LEU A 166 15.37 15.63 19.73
CA LEU A 166 15.54 16.80 18.91
C LEU A 166 17.03 16.94 19.00
N LEU A 167 17.71 16.53 17.93
CA LEU A 167 19.11 16.82 17.75
C LEU A 167 19.14 18.33 17.87
N GLY A 168 19.57 18.78 19.05
CA GLY A 168 19.52 20.18 19.39
C GLY A 168 20.42 20.94 18.42
N PRO A 169 20.40 22.28 18.49
CA PRO A 169 21.27 23.10 17.66
C PRO A 169 22.75 22.68 17.73
N GLU A 170 23.18 21.91 18.74
CA GLU A 170 24.51 21.31 18.84
C GLU A 170 24.96 20.56 17.58
N VAL A 171 24.07 19.84 16.88
CA VAL A 171 24.45 19.06 15.68
C VAL A 171 24.69 19.97 14.47
N VAL A 172 24.04 21.13 14.44
CA VAL A 172 24.32 22.18 13.46
C VAL A 172 25.66 22.85 13.76
N TYR A 173 25.99 23.05 15.05
CA TYR A 173 27.30 23.58 15.46
C TYR A 173 28.45 22.61 15.14
N GLU A 174 28.30 21.30 15.41
CA GLU A 174 29.30 20.29 15.06
C GLU A 174 29.53 20.16 13.55
N ALA A 175 28.49 20.37 12.74
CA ALA A 175 28.62 20.39 11.28
C ALA A 175 29.35 21.64 10.77
N THR A 176 29.20 22.78 11.45
CA THR A 176 29.93 24.02 11.11
C THR A 176 31.37 24.05 11.60
N GLU A 177 31.75 23.31 12.65
CA GLU A 177 33.14 23.21 13.10
C GLU A 177 33.99 22.23 12.26
N LYS A 178 33.34 21.38 11.45
CA LYS A 178 34.01 20.40 10.57
C LYS A 178 34.21 20.87 9.11
N VAL A 179 33.97 22.16 8.84
CA VAL A 179 34.27 22.84 7.55
C VAL A 179 35.40 23.84 7.78
#